data_AF-A0A5C6YWS7-F1
#
_entry.id   AF-A0A5C6YWS7-F1
#
_cell.length_a   1.000
_cell.length_b   1.000
_cell.length_c   1.000
_cell.angle_alpha   90.00
_cell.angle_beta   90.00
_cell.angle_gamma   90.00
#
_symmetry.space_group_name_H-M   'P 1'
#
loop_
_entity.id
_entity.type
_entity.pdbx_description
1 polymer ?
#
loop_
_entity_poly.entity_id
_entity_poly.type
_entity_poly.pdbx_seq_one_letter_code
_entity_poly.pdbx_strand_id
1 'polypeptide(L)' 'MNIIYMLLAISVFVALIFFALFIYSVKRGQYDDTYTPSVRMLFEDELVKEGTSPKSETSKEKITNPKK' A
#
# COMPACT_ATOMS: atom_id res chain seq x y z
N MET A 1 43.72 -15.41 4.06
CA MET A 1 43.47 -13.95 4.05
C MET A 1 42.74 -13.43 2.81
N ASN A 2 42.65 -14.17 1.70
CA ASN A 2 41.87 -13.73 0.53
C ASN A 2 40.34 -13.83 0.72
N ILE A 3 39.89 -14.83 1.50
CA ILE A 3 38.47 -15.10 1.76
C ILE A 3 37.75 -13.89 2.37
N ILE A 4 38.44 -13.09 3.19
CA ILE A 4 37.86 -11.92 3.86
C ILE A 4 37.47 -10.84 2.85
N TYR A 5 38.27 -10.64 1.80
CA TYR A 5 37.99 -9.67 0.75
C TYR A 5 36.81 -10.11 -0.12
N MET A 6 36.69 -11.42 -0.39
CA MET A 6 35.53 -11.97 -1.11
C MET A 6 34.23 -11.78 -0.31
N LEU A 7 34.25 -12.11 0.99
CA LEU A 7 33.11 -11.93 1.89
C LEU A 7 32.71 -10.45 2.01
N LEU A 8 33.70 -9.56 2.12
CA LEU A 8 33.47 -8.12 2.18
C LEU A 8 32.77 -7.61 0.91
N ALA A 9 33.26 -8.02 -0.27
CA ALA A 9 32.67 -7.61 -1.54
C ALA A 9 31.22 -8.09 -1.69
N ILE A 10 30.93 -9.35 -1.36
CA ILE A 10 29.57 -9.91 -1.42
C ILE A 10 28.65 -9.21 -0.41
N SER A 11 29.12 -8.94 0.81
CA SER A 11 28.35 -8.25 1.84
C SER A 11 27.92 -6.85 1.39
N VAL A 12 28.85 -6.06 0.86
CA VAL A 12 28.55 -4.71 0.35
C VAL A 12 27.62 -4.78 -0.86
N PHE A 13 27.84 -5.74 -1.76
CA PHE A 13 27.00 -5.91 -2.95
C PHE A 13 25.54 -6.21 -2.58
N VAL A 14 25.31 -7.13 -1.65
CA VAL A 14 23.97 -7.45 -1.14
C VAL A 14 23.35 -6.24 -0.46
N ALA A 15 24.11 -5.51 0.36
CA ALA A 15 23.61 -4.29 1.02
C ALA A 15 23.16 -3.22 0.01
N LEU A 16 23.91 -3.01 -1.08
CA LEU A 16 23.53 -2.07 -2.14
C LEU A 16 22.26 -2.49 -2.88
N ILE A 17 22.06 -3.78 -3.14
CA ILE A 17 20.83 -4.29 -3.75
C ILE A 17 19.63 -4.01 -2.85
N PHE A 18 19.71 -4.36 -1.56
CA PHE A 18 18.63 -4.09 -0.61
C PHE A 18 18.36 -2.60 -0.45
N PHE A 19 19.40 -1.78 -0.45
CA PHE A 19 19.26 -0.33 -0.39
C PHE A 19 18.56 0.22 -1.65
N ALA A 20 18.91 -0.22 -2.85
CA ALA A 20 18.25 0.20 -4.08
C ALA A 20 16.76 -0.21 -4.11
N LEU A 21 16.45 -1.44 -3.68
CA LEU A 21 15.07 -1.92 -3.54
C LEU A 21 14.28 -1.12 -2.51
N PHE A 22 14.90 -0.77 -1.38
CA PHE A 22 14.30 0.08 -0.36
C PHE A 22 13.91 1.45 -0.94
N ILE A 23 14.82 2.13 -1.62
CA ILE A 23 14.54 3.42 -2.26
C ILE A 23 13.43 3.29 -3.32
N TYR A 24 13.44 2.23 -4.12
CA TYR A 24 12.37 1.96 -5.08
C TYR A 24 11.00 1.79 -4.40
N SER A 25 10.94 1.03 -3.31
CA SER A 25 9.69 0.81 -2.54
C SER A 25 9.13 2.11 -1.96
N VAL A 26 10.00 2.94 -1.38
CA VAL A 26 9.64 4.25 -0.83
C VAL A 26 9.10 5.17 -1.93
N LYS A 27 9.79 5.22 -3.08
CA LYS A 27 9.36 6.04 -4.23
C LYS A 27 8.06 5.55 -4.87
N ARG A 28 7.72 4.27 -4.76
CA ARG A 28 6.49 3.68 -5.31
C ARG A 28 5.23 4.08 -4.54
N GLY A 29 5.34 4.95 -3.55
CA GLY A 29 4.17 5.55 -2.91
C GLY A 29 3.47 4.59 -1.95
N GLN A 30 4.19 3.65 -1.33
CA GLN A 30 3.64 2.81 -0.24
C GLN A 30 3.09 3.65 0.94
N TYR A 31 3.41 4.95 0.98
CA TYR A 31 2.95 5.92 1.98
C TYR A 31 1.70 6.72 1.56
N ASP A 32 1.13 6.48 0.38
CA ASP A 32 -0.05 7.24 -0.10
C ASP A 32 -1.31 6.95 0.73
N ASP A 33 -1.35 5.80 1.42
CA ASP A 33 -2.47 5.39 2.28
C ASP A 33 -2.31 5.86 3.75
N THR A 34 -1.70 7.04 3.95
CA THR A 34 -1.51 7.63 5.30
C THR A 34 -2.81 8.20 5.88
N TYR A 35 -3.86 8.36 5.05
CA TYR A 35 -5.19 8.73 5.50
C TYR A 35 -6.03 7.47 5.70
N THR A 36 -6.06 6.99 6.93
CA THR A 36 -6.87 5.83 7.31
C THR A 36 -8.35 6.07 6.95
N PRO A 37 -9.05 5.10 6.32
CA PRO A 37 -10.46 5.25 5.95
C PRO A 37 -11.37 5.59 7.14
N SER A 38 -10.98 5.17 8.35
CA SER A 38 -11.67 5.49 9.60
C SER A 38 -11.64 6.99 9.94
N VAL A 39 -10.57 7.71 9.60
CA VAL A 39 -10.45 9.16 9.83
C VAL A 39 -11.33 9.91 8.84
N ARG A 40 -11.34 9.46 7.59
CA ARG A 40 -12.21 10.02 6.54
C ARG A 40 -13.69 9.93 6.92
N MET A 41 -14.14 8.78 7.42
CA MET A 41 -15.52 8.61 7.87
C MET A 41 -15.87 9.53 9.05
N LEU A 42 -15.00 9.66 10.05
CA LEU A 42 -15.25 10.50 11.24
C LEU A 42 -15.35 12.00 10.94
N PHE A 43 -14.69 12.50 9.89
CA PHE A 43 -14.71 13.92 9.52
C PHE A 43 -15.61 14.24 8.32
N GLU A 44 -15.96 13.26 7.48
CA GLU A 44 -16.95 13.43 6.41
C GLU A 44 -18.39 13.37 6.96
N ASP A 45 -18.63 12.66 8.07
CA ASP A 45 -19.94 12.57 8.73
C ASP A 45 -20.38 13.89 9.39
N GLU A 46 -19.45 14.76 9.81
CA GLU A 46 -19.76 16.06 10.44
C GLU A 46 -20.13 17.14 9.41
N LEU A 47 -19.76 16.97 8.14
CA LEU A 47 -20.01 17.94 7.06
C LEU A 47 -21.32 17.70 6.30
N VAL A 48 -22.05 16.61 6.56
CA VAL A 48 -23.36 16.37 5.96
C VAL A 48 -24.46 17.05 6.79
N LYS A 49 -24.52 18.38 6.70
CA LYS A 49 -25.74 19.11 7.06
C LYS A 49 -26.79 18.92 5.96
N GLU A 50 -27.90 18.31 6.38
CA GLU A 50 -29.24 18.30 5.78
C GLU A 50 -29.34 18.31 4.24
N GLY A 51 -29.56 17.12 3.68
CA GLY A 51 -30.24 16.98 2.40
C GLY A 51 -29.58 16.00 1.44
N THR A 52 -30.13 14.78 1.38
CA THR A 52 -29.93 13.74 0.33
C THR A 52 -28.97 12.61 0.70
N SER A 53 -29.54 11.45 1.02
CA SER A 53 -28.92 10.11 1.08
C SER A 53 -29.19 9.35 -0.24
N PRO A 54 -28.63 8.14 -0.46
CA PRO A 54 -27.24 7.67 -0.35
C PRO A 54 -26.77 7.01 -1.67
N LYS A 55 -25.48 7.08 -2.03
CA LYS A 55 -24.90 6.23 -3.10
C LYS A 55 -23.70 5.45 -2.59
N SER A 56 -23.96 4.24 -2.10
CA SER A 56 -22.94 3.21 -1.94
C SER A 56 -22.69 2.56 -3.31
N GLU A 57 -21.48 2.68 -3.86
CA GLU A 57 -21.04 1.86 -4.98
C GLU A 57 -20.16 0.71 -4.45
N THR A 58 -20.87 -0.36 -4.11
CA THR A 58 -20.62 -1.77 -4.40
C THR A 58 -19.19 -2.18 -4.84
N SER A 59 -18.52 -2.86 -3.91
CA SER A 59 -17.55 -3.93 -4.19
C SER A 59 -18.17 -5.00 -5.10
N LYS A 60 -17.58 -5.21 -6.28
CA LYS A 60 -17.93 -6.33 -7.18
C LYS A 60 -17.34 -7.63 -6.64
N GLU A 61 -18.08 -8.37 -5.83
CA GLU A 61 -17.84 -9.79 -5.60
C GLU A 61 -18.84 -10.61 -6.43
N LYS A 62 -18.30 -11.32 -7.42
CA LYS A 62 -19.03 -12.08 -8.44
C LYS A 62 -19.09 -13.54 -7.97
N ILE A 63 -20.16 -13.95 -7.28
CA ILE A 63 -20.41 -15.37 -6.95
C ILE A 63 -21.84 -15.80 -7.34
N THR A 64 -21.88 -16.83 -8.20
CA THR A 64 -22.96 -17.78 -8.55
C THR A 64 -24.18 -17.39 -9.42
N ASN A 65 -24.02 -17.66 -10.73
CA ASN A 65 -24.81 -18.53 -11.63
C ASN A 65 -26.36 -18.62 -11.52
N PRO A 66 -27.13 -18.29 -12.58
CA PRO A 66 -28.52 -18.72 -12.70
C PRO A 66 -28.62 -20.08 -13.43
N LYS A 67 -29.23 -21.07 -12.77
CA LYS A 67 -29.88 -22.21 -13.42
C LYS A 67 -31.03 -21.67 -14.29
N LYS A 68 -30.96 -21.90 -15.61
CA LYS A 68 -32.11 -22.32 -16.41
C LYS A 68 -31.62 -23.23 -17.53
#